data_AF-A0A6G0HFZ8-F1
#
_entry.id   AF-A0A6G0HFZ8-F1
#
_cell.length_a   1.000
_cell.length_b   1.000
_cell.length_c   1.000
_cell.angle_alpha   90.00
_cell.angle_beta   90.00
_cell.angle_gamma   90.00
#
_symmetry.space_group_name_H-M   'P 1'
#
loop_
_entity.id
_entity.type
_entity.pdbx_description
1 polymer ?
#
loop_
_entity_poly.entity_id
_entity_poly.type
_entity_poly.pdbx_seq_one_letter_code
_entity_poly.pdbx_strand_id
1 'polypeptide(L)'
;MFSTHVQCAMGKKSANVYPVTPKPPQPSSSSSSEEEEDKPAPPRQQQSRPRGTEKRKLPLSPDAPAEFPRKKLGKTKHLSPEEESEEDDTKPKLGKVARKVHRAMAPYFTGKSRGSKIRNIVLGPSLDAYVDEYGQYIFCPEGTAKMQENAVSKISRAKVFLKYLMFGWTDTTYWNFEFLFNTLLLKSYPAVLRKAGLAPTTIILYVGQAISFVEYFRATPPKHSRITGGQTVVVIRELRKLLKDLNRTVLGHQAMVKQAKGKRLVPREDLARCQALARAKMASLLEDIEKAPPRDPKPRYRFFGYLAAYLSAIYGHRMGVMEHKTVRKFGTAQIYLEAEEYGWCRTWLRLRARTVPTNG
;
A
#
# COMPACT_ATOMS: atom_id res chain seq x y z
N MET A 1 -2.05 59.89 33.62
CA MET A 1 -2.93 61.02 33.29
C MET A 1 -3.88 60.59 32.18
N PHE A 2 -5.13 61.08 32.20
CA PHE A 2 -6.12 61.28 31.11
C PHE A 2 -5.87 60.69 29.69
N SER A 3 -6.87 60.23 28.92
CA SER A 3 -8.30 59.99 29.18
C SER A 3 -8.91 59.10 28.06
N THR A 4 -10.16 58.72 28.25
CA THR A 4 -11.08 57.99 27.36
C THR A 4 -11.18 58.49 25.92
N HIS A 5 -11.51 57.59 24.98
CA HIS A 5 -12.86 57.59 24.39
C HIS A 5 -13.26 56.26 23.73
N VAL A 6 -14.56 55.95 23.87
CA VAL A 6 -15.25 54.80 23.27
C VAL A 6 -16.21 55.33 22.22
N GLN A 7 -16.36 54.67 21.08
CA GLN A 7 -17.60 54.76 20.33
C GLN A 7 -17.94 53.47 19.59
N CYS A 8 -19.20 53.06 19.72
CA CYS A 8 -19.80 51.89 19.11
C CYS A 8 -20.83 52.38 18.08
N ALA A 9 -20.90 51.73 16.91
CA ALA A 9 -21.96 51.99 15.94
C ALA A 9 -22.32 50.69 15.21
N MET A 10 -23.62 50.36 15.16
CA MET A 10 -24.11 49.12 14.57
C MET A 10 -24.54 49.27 13.10
N GLY A 11 -24.13 48.29 12.29
CA GLY A 11 -25.03 47.59 11.36
C GLY A 11 -25.31 48.21 9.99
N LYS A 12 -25.15 47.37 8.95
CA LYS A 12 -26.25 46.95 8.06
C LYS A 12 -25.85 45.73 7.22
N LYS A 13 -26.82 44.87 6.92
CA LYS A 13 -26.68 43.71 6.02
C LYS A 13 -26.82 44.19 4.57
N SER A 14 -26.10 43.56 3.63
CA SER A 14 -26.52 43.52 2.22
C SER A 14 -26.05 42.26 1.49
N ALA A 15 -27.01 41.68 0.75
CA ALA A 15 -26.91 40.80 -0.42
C ALA A 15 -25.82 39.71 -0.52
N ASN A 16 -26.28 38.45 -0.53
CA ASN A 16 -25.62 37.34 -1.23
C ASN A 16 -25.48 37.68 -2.74
N VAL A 17 -24.27 37.54 -3.27
CA VAL A 17 -24.04 37.25 -4.70
C VAL A 17 -22.98 36.15 -4.80
N TYR A 18 -23.42 34.92 -5.09
CA TYR A 18 -22.50 33.83 -5.40
C TYR A 18 -22.15 33.89 -6.89
N PRO A 19 -20.85 33.92 -7.29
CA PRO A 19 -20.48 33.81 -8.68
C PRO A 19 -20.74 32.40 -9.20
N VAL A 20 -21.47 32.31 -10.32
CA VAL A 20 -21.71 31.07 -11.06
C VAL A 20 -20.39 30.57 -11.65
N THR A 21 -19.96 29.35 -11.28
CA THR A 21 -18.80 28.70 -11.92
C THR A 21 -19.21 28.00 -13.22
N PRO A 22 -18.41 28.12 -14.30
CA PRO A 22 -18.76 27.54 -15.59
C PRO A 22 -18.62 26.01 -15.60
N LYS A 23 -19.53 25.36 -16.32
CA LYS A 23 -19.63 23.91 -16.49
C LYS A 23 -18.52 23.41 -17.44
N PRO A 24 -17.72 22.39 -17.09
CA PRO A 24 -16.74 21.82 -18.00
C PRO A 24 -17.43 21.08 -19.17
N PRO A 25 -16.86 21.10 -20.38
CA PRO A 25 -17.48 20.50 -21.56
C PRO A 25 -17.48 18.97 -21.51
N GLN A 26 -18.55 18.35 -22.04
CA GLN A 26 -18.59 16.92 -22.28
C GLN A 26 -17.77 16.57 -23.54
N PRO A 27 -17.07 15.43 -23.60
CA PRO A 27 -16.43 14.98 -24.82
C PRO A 27 -17.48 14.59 -25.85
N SER A 28 -17.39 15.19 -27.04
CA SER A 28 -18.22 14.89 -28.20
C SER A 28 -17.89 13.52 -28.77
N SER A 29 -18.92 12.71 -29.00
CA SER A 29 -18.86 11.55 -29.88
C SER A 29 -18.66 12.00 -31.33
N SER A 30 -17.55 11.62 -31.94
CA SER A 30 -17.35 11.70 -33.39
C SER A 30 -17.07 10.31 -33.95
N SER A 31 -17.93 9.89 -34.88
CA SER A 31 -17.79 8.69 -35.68
C SER A 31 -16.88 8.96 -36.87
N SER A 32 -16.01 8.02 -37.22
CA SER A 32 -15.50 7.88 -38.59
C SER A 32 -15.42 6.39 -38.91
N SER A 33 -16.23 5.97 -39.87
CA SER A 33 -16.26 4.63 -40.45
C SER A 33 -15.24 4.51 -41.58
N GLU A 34 -14.88 3.27 -41.92
CA GLU A 34 -14.21 2.70 -43.12
C GLU A 34 -13.41 1.50 -42.58
N GLU A 35 -13.94 0.27 -42.65
CA GLU A 35 -13.90 -0.67 -43.81
C GLU A 35 -12.43 -1.01 -44.16
N GLU A 36 -11.99 -2.28 -44.16
CA GLU A 36 -12.53 -3.39 -44.96
C GLU A 36 -12.43 -4.79 -44.29
N GLU A 37 -12.88 -5.80 -45.05
CA GLU A 37 -13.14 -7.20 -44.70
C GLU A 37 -11.90 -8.09 -44.40
N ASP A 38 -12.08 -9.15 -43.59
CA ASP A 38 -12.05 -10.53 -44.10
C ASP A 38 -12.61 -11.53 -43.06
N LYS A 39 -13.54 -12.38 -43.51
CA LYS A 39 -14.02 -13.59 -42.82
C LYS A 39 -14.86 -14.45 -43.76
N PRO A 40 -14.59 -15.76 -43.82
CA PRO A 40 -15.69 -16.74 -43.71
C PRO A 40 -15.53 -17.72 -42.53
N ALA A 41 -16.67 -18.27 -42.07
CA ALA A 41 -16.80 -19.33 -41.06
C ALA A 41 -17.03 -20.70 -41.76
N PRO A 42 -17.65 -21.76 -41.18
CA PRO A 42 -17.89 -22.19 -39.78
C PRO A 42 -17.39 -23.65 -39.52
N PRO A 43 -17.59 -24.27 -38.32
CA PRO A 43 -17.02 -25.59 -37.99
C PRO A 43 -17.86 -26.80 -38.45
N ARG A 44 -17.21 -27.95 -38.69
CA ARG A 44 -17.86 -29.26 -38.91
C ARG A 44 -17.91 -30.12 -37.65
N GLN A 45 -18.99 -30.89 -37.52
CA GLN A 45 -19.26 -31.84 -36.43
C GLN A 45 -18.82 -33.27 -36.78
N GLN A 46 -18.85 -34.17 -35.77
CA GLN A 46 -19.02 -35.64 -35.87
C GLN A 46 -17.85 -36.42 -36.51
N GLN A 47 -17.44 -37.61 -36.08
CA GLN A 47 -17.79 -38.55 -34.98
C GLN A 47 -16.44 -39.06 -34.37
N SER A 48 -16.24 -40.10 -33.54
CA SER A 48 -17.04 -41.25 -33.06
C SER A 48 -16.61 -41.64 -31.60
N ARG A 49 -16.76 -42.91 -31.21
CA ARG A 49 -16.26 -43.57 -29.97
C ARG A 49 -15.98 -45.06 -30.32
N PRO A 50 -15.18 -45.84 -29.56
CA PRO A 50 -15.82 -46.66 -28.51
C PRO A 50 -14.97 -46.98 -27.24
N ARG A 51 -15.71 -47.50 -26.23
CA ARG A 51 -15.42 -48.37 -25.03
C ARG A 51 -13.98 -48.85 -24.76
N GLY A 52 -13.54 -49.12 -23.52
CA GLY A 52 -14.15 -49.12 -22.16
C GLY A 52 -13.03 -48.91 -21.10
N THR A 53 -13.14 -49.17 -19.80
CA THR A 53 -14.12 -49.83 -18.91
C THR A 53 -14.07 -49.21 -17.50
N GLU A 54 -15.08 -49.47 -16.66
CA GLU A 54 -15.19 -48.93 -15.30
C GLU A 54 -14.19 -49.53 -14.29
N LYS A 55 -13.89 -48.78 -13.22
CA LYS A 55 -14.27 -49.17 -11.84
C LYS A 55 -14.08 -48.03 -10.83
N ARG A 56 -15.04 -47.93 -9.92
CA ARG A 56 -15.16 -46.94 -8.82
C ARG A 56 -15.26 -47.71 -7.51
N LYS A 57 -14.54 -47.31 -6.45
CA LYS A 57 -14.96 -47.50 -5.03
C LYS A 57 -14.03 -46.78 -4.04
N LEU A 58 -14.67 -46.02 -3.14
CA LEU A 58 -14.23 -45.77 -1.76
C LEU A 58 -14.96 -46.78 -0.85
N PRO A 59 -14.54 -46.98 0.42
CA PRO A 59 -15.29 -46.37 1.54
C PRO A 59 -14.41 -45.85 2.70
N LEU A 60 -15.05 -45.45 3.80
CA LEU A 60 -14.51 -44.66 4.94
C LEU A 60 -13.92 -45.49 6.11
N SER A 61 -13.29 -44.74 7.03
CA SER A 61 -12.66 -44.98 8.37
C SER A 61 -13.55 -45.70 9.44
N PRO A 62 -13.18 -45.92 10.75
CA PRO A 62 -12.23 -45.16 11.62
C PRO A 62 -11.39 -45.94 12.71
N ASP A 63 -10.73 -45.14 13.59
CA ASP A 63 -10.35 -45.35 15.02
C ASP A 63 -8.94 -45.81 15.52
N ALA A 64 -8.31 -44.84 16.22
CA ALA A 64 -7.69 -44.92 17.57
C ALA A 64 -6.25 -45.49 17.80
N PRO A 65 -5.57 -45.11 18.93
CA PRO A 65 -4.09 -44.93 18.97
C PRO A 65 -3.31 -45.77 20.00
N ALA A 66 -1.97 -45.70 19.99
CA ALA A 66 -1.08 -46.26 21.01
C ALA A 66 0.18 -45.41 21.30
N GLU A 67 0.74 -45.54 22.50
CA GLU A 67 1.78 -44.67 23.09
C GLU A 67 3.25 -45.13 22.93
N PHE A 68 4.17 -44.27 23.40
CA PHE A 68 5.63 -44.42 23.47
C PHE A 68 6.14 -45.63 24.29
N PRO A 69 7.44 -45.95 24.18
CA PRO A 69 8.27 -45.66 25.36
C PRO A 69 9.63 -44.97 25.07
N ARG A 70 10.05 -44.15 26.04
CA ARG A 70 11.37 -43.48 26.10
C ARG A 70 12.45 -44.44 26.64
N LYS A 71 13.71 -44.30 26.21
CA LYS A 71 14.90 -44.72 26.99
C LYS A 71 15.94 -43.60 27.07
N LYS A 72 16.78 -43.67 28.12
CA LYS A 72 17.55 -42.55 28.68
C LYS A 72 19.03 -42.53 28.25
N LEU A 73 19.54 -41.31 28.09
CA LEU A 73 20.80 -40.78 28.62
C LEU A 73 22.11 -41.61 28.42
N GLY A 74 22.94 -41.15 27.48
CA GLY A 74 24.39 -41.35 27.47
C GLY A 74 25.07 -40.00 27.18
N LYS A 75 25.97 -39.55 28.05
CA LYS A 75 26.55 -38.19 28.01
C LYS A 75 28.05 -38.26 27.80
N THR A 76 28.53 -37.94 26.60
CA THR A 76 29.96 -37.79 26.31
C THR A 76 30.19 -36.52 25.49
N LYS A 77 31.05 -35.62 25.97
CA LYS A 77 31.47 -34.42 25.24
C LYS A 77 32.54 -34.80 24.22
N HIS A 78 32.38 -34.40 22.96
CA HIS A 78 33.52 -33.90 22.19
C HIS A 78 33.11 -32.96 21.05
N LEU A 79 33.93 -31.91 20.91
CA LEU A 79 34.04 -30.82 19.93
C LEU A 79 33.15 -30.78 18.66
N SER A 80 32.65 -29.56 18.41
CA SER A 80 32.01 -28.98 17.20
C SER A 80 32.61 -29.37 15.83
N PRO A 81 31.83 -29.34 14.74
CA PRO A 81 31.43 -28.06 14.11
C PRO A 81 29.96 -27.68 14.33
N GLU A 82 29.66 -26.38 14.42
CA GLU A 82 28.28 -25.88 14.42
C GLU A 82 27.61 -26.07 13.05
N GLU A 83 26.34 -26.45 13.08
CA GLU A 83 25.53 -26.78 11.90
C GLU A 83 25.36 -25.56 10.98
N GLU A 84 25.57 -25.77 9.67
CA GLU A 84 25.18 -24.79 8.66
C GLU A 84 23.64 -24.64 8.67
N SER A 85 23.14 -23.59 9.32
CA SER A 85 21.74 -23.22 9.27
C SER A 85 21.33 -23.00 7.80
N GLU A 86 20.36 -23.77 7.30
CA GLU A 86 19.91 -23.72 5.90
C GLU A 86 19.50 -22.29 5.48
N GLU A 87 20.38 -21.57 4.76
CA GLU A 87 20.12 -20.20 4.31
C GLU A 87 19.17 -20.22 3.09
N ASP A 88 17.85 -20.24 3.35
CA ASP A 88 16.74 -19.97 2.41
C ASP A 88 17.18 -19.56 0.99
N ASP A 89 17.31 -20.57 0.12
CA ASP A 89 17.98 -20.51 -1.18
C ASP A 89 17.26 -19.62 -2.21
N THR A 90 16.12 -19.03 -1.84
CA THR A 90 15.38 -18.08 -2.70
C THR A 90 15.97 -16.67 -2.73
N LYS A 91 16.99 -16.37 -1.90
CA LYS A 91 17.62 -15.04 -1.80
C LYS A 91 18.87 -14.93 -2.68
N PRO A 92 18.99 -13.92 -3.56
CA PRO A 92 20.17 -13.76 -4.41
C PRO A 92 21.45 -13.58 -3.58
N LYS A 93 22.39 -14.52 -3.73
CA LYS A 93 23.67 -14.55 -3.01
C LYS A 93 24.52 -13.33 -3.43
N LEU A 94 24.85 -12.48 -2.46
CA LEU A 94 25.60 -11.24 -2.70
C LEU A 94 27.10 -11.53 -2.86
N GLY A 95 27.73 -10.93 -3.87
CA GLY A 95 29.19 -10.94 -4.03
C GLY A 95 29.94 -10.35 -2.82
N LYS A 96 31.24 -10.68 -2.68
CA LYS A 96 32.07 -10.29 -1.50
C LYS A 96 31.97 -8.78 -1.18
N VAL A 97 32.13 -7.92 -2.19
CA VAL A 97 32.03 -6.45 -2.05
C VAL A 97 30.63 -6.02 -1.59
N ALA A 98 29.57 -6.52 -2.25
CA ALA A 98 28.19 -6.18 -1.89
C ALA A 98 27.80 -6.66 -0.47
N ARG A 99 28.39 -7.78 0.02
CA ARG A 99 28.25 -8.21 1.42
C ARG A 99 28.93 -7.23 2.40
N LYS A 100 30.14 -6.75 2.09
CA LYS A 100 30.84 -5.73 2.89
C LYS A 100 30.02 -4.44 2.97
N VAL A 101 29.55 -3.95 1.82
CA VAL A 101 28.71 -2.74 1.73
C VAL A 101 27.36 -2.92 2.45
N HIS A 102 26.71 -4.09 2.34
CA HIS A 102 25.50 -4.38 3.10
C HIS A 102 25.71 -4.26 4.61
N ARG A 103 26.81 -4.84 5.15
CA ARG A 103 27.16 -4.72 6.57
C ARG A 103 27.38 -3.25 6.97
N ALA A 104 28.07 -2.46 6.15
CA ALA A 104 28.29 -1.03 6.39
C ALA A 104 27.00 -0.18 6.30
N MET A 105 26.04 -0.57 5.45
CA MET A 105 24.75 0.11 5.32
C MET A 105 23.72 -0.27 6.39
N ALA A 106 23.85 -1.45 7.01
CA ALA A 106 22.86 -1.97 7.97
C ALA A 106 22.51 -1.01 9.12
N PRO A 107 23.46 -0.26 9.76
CA PRO A 107 23.15 0.67 10.83
C PRO A 107 22.13 1.75 10.46
N TYR A 108 22.07 2.18 9.19
CA TYR A 108 21.12 3.19 8.72
C TYR A 108 19.69 2.66 8.57
N PHE A 109 19.52 1.34 8.39
CA PHE A 109 18.22 0.71 8.16
C PHE A 109 17.59 0.07 9.41
N THR A 110 18.35 -0.09 10.50
CA THR A 110 17.89 -0.74 11.74
C THR A 110 17.29 0.22 12.78
N GLY A 111 16.35 -0.29 13.57
CA GLY A 111 15.79 0.38 14.75
C GLY A 111 14.68 1.40 14.48
N LYS A 112 14.02 1.84 15.55
CA LYS A 112 12.86 2.76 15.51
C LYS A 112 13.18 4.13 14.88
N SER A 113 14.44 4.56 14.91
CA SER A 113 14.91 5.86 14.40
C SER A 113 15.38 5.86 12.94
N ARG A 114 15.15 4.79 12.16
CA ARG A 114 15.58 4.61 10.76
C ARG A 114 15.42 5.88 9.89
N GLY A 115 14.25 6.51 9.91
CA GLY A 115 13.98 7.71 9.11
C GLY A 115 14.87 8.90 9.48
N SER A 116 15.25 9.04 10.76
CA SER A 116 16.18 10.05 11.23
C SER A 116 17.62 9.73 10.79
N LYS A 117 18.06 8.48 10.99
CA LYS A 117 19.40 8.02 10.57
C LYS A 117 19.67 8.24 9.08
N ILE A 118 18.65 8.05 8.23
CA ILE A 118 18.74 8.21 6.77
C ILE A 118 18.74 9.69 6.35
N ARG A 119 18.04 10.57 7.07
CA ARG A 119 18.14 12.02 6.87
C ARG A 119 19.52 12.56 7.26
N ASN A 120 20.09 12.04 8.34
CA ASN A 120 21.34 12.51 8.94
C ASN A 120 22.59 11.78 8.39
N ILE A 121 22.55 11.30 7.14
CA ILE A 121 23.71 10.73 6.47
C ILE A 121 24.66 11.85 6.08
N VAL A 122 25.90 11.78 6.60
CA VAL A 122 27.01 12.66 6.21
C VAL A 122 27.81 11.98 5.10
N LEU A 123 28.05 12.72 4.01
CA LEU A 123 28.85 12.31 2.85
C LEU A 123 30.23 12.97 2.84
N GLY A 124 30.36 14.13 3.49
CA GLY A 124 31.58 14.95 3.50
C GLY A 124 31.37 16.25 2.71
N PRO A 125 32.11 17.34 3.01
CA PRO A 125 31.70 18.70 2.65
C PRO A 125 31.38 18.91 1.17
N SER A 126 32.20 18.39 0.26
CA SER A 126 32.00 18.52 -1.19
C SER A 126 30.74 17.80 -1.71
N LEU A 127 30.43 16.60 -1.18
CA LEU A 127 29.26 15.84 -1.59
C LEU A 127 27.98 16.36 -0.93
N ASP A 128 28.05 16.75 0.34
CA ASP A 128 26.89 17.32 1.03
C ASP A 128 26.48 18.66 0.40
N ALA A 129 27.43 19.56 0.10
CA ALA A 129 27.14 20.80 -0.63
C ALA A 129 26.44 20.55 -1.98
N TYR A 130 26.96 19.62 -2.79
CA TYR A 130 26.36 19.30 -4.08
C TYR A 130 24.97 18.62 -3.97
N VAL A 131 24.76 17.81 -2.93
CA VAL A 131 23.45 17.23 -2.66
C VAL A 131 22.46 18.28 -2.15
N ASP A 132 22.94 19.33 -1.47
CA ASP A 132 22.11 20.43 -1.02
C ASP A 132 21.73 21.36 -2.21
N GLU A 133 22.60 21.55 -3.21
CA GLU A 133 22.26 22.16 -4.51
C GLU A 133 21.16 21.36 -5.24
N TYR A 134 21.31 20.03 -5.34
CA TYR A 134 20.24 19.16 -5.84
C TYR A 134 18.95 19.27 -4.99
N GLY A 135 19.11 19.45 -3.68
CA GLY A 135 18.03 19.69 -2.73
C GLY A 135 17.23 20.95 -3.03
N GLN A 136 17.91 22.05 -3.36
CA GLN A 136 17.29 23.30 -3.81
C GLN A 136 16.55 23.10 -5.14
N TYR A 137 17.16 22.42 -6.12
CA TYR A 137 16.53 22.12 -7.42
C TYR A 137 15.22 21.33 -7.30
N ILE A 138 15.13 20.36 -6.39
CA ILE A 138 13.89 19.56 -6.21
C ILE A 138 12.88 20.19 -5.24
N PHE A 139 13.23 21.27 -4.56
CA PHE A 139 12.36 21.94 -3.61
C PHE A 139 11.33 22.80 -4.35
N CYS A 140 10.09 22.80 -3.86
CA CYS A 140 9.00 23.55 -4.44
C CYS A 140 8.49 24.53 -3.37
N PRO A 141 8.86 25.82 -3.42
CA PRO A 141 8.50 26.81 -2.38
C PRO A 141 6.99 26.95 -2.20
N GLU A 142 6.25 27.02 -3.30
CA GLU A 142 4.78 27.11 -3.34
C GLU A 142 4.09 25.74 -3.09
N GLY A 143 4.86 24.68 -2.90
CA GLY A 143 4.36 23.34 -2.68
C GLY A 143 3.72 23.16 -1.31
N THR A 144 2.70 22.30 -1.23
CA THR A 144 2.09 21.91 0.05
C THR A 144 3.14 21.35 1.03
N ALA A 145 2.87 21.42 2.35
CA ALA A 145 3.77 20.85 3.37
C ALA A 145 4.17 19.38 3.09
N LYS A 146 3.27 18.59 2.49
CA LYS A 146 3.56 17.21 2.06
C LYS A 146 4.54 17.15 0.88
N MET A 147 4.53 18.10 -0.03
CA MET A 147 5.52 18.21 -1.12
C MET A 147 6.90 18.57 -0.56
N GLN A 148 6.97 19.44 0.46
CA GLN A 148 8.21 19.78 1.16
C GLN A 148 8.80 18.57 1.92
N GLU A 149 7.98 17.82 2.69
CA GLU A 149 8.41 16.57 3.34
C GLU A 149 8.86 15.51 2.31
N ASN A 150 8.16 15.43 1.16
CA ASN A 150 8.55 14.57 0.06
C ASN A 150 9.92 14.97 -0.51
N ALA A 151 10.24 16.26 -0.65
CA ALA A 151 11.54 16.73 -1.12
C ALA A 151 12.67 16.27 -0.17
N VAL A 152 12.53 16.49 1.14
CA VAL A 152 13.48 15.94 2.14
C VAL A 152 13.66 14.43 1.97
N SER A 153 12.55 13.70 1.78
CA SER A 153 12.57 12.26 1.53
C SER A 153 13.23 11.86 0.20
N LYS A 154 13.24 12.72 -0.82
CA LYS A 154 13.98 12.48 -2.08
C LYS A 154 15.48 12.65 -1.84
N ILE A 155 15.89 13.77 -1.23
CA ILE A 155 17.29 14.06 -0.87
C ILE A 155 17.89 12.92 -0.04
N SER A 156 17.19 12.45 1.00
CA SER A 156 17.72 11.39 1.86
C SER A 156 17.94 10.06 1.13
N ARG A 157 17.13 9.76 0.10
CA ARG A 157 17.34 8.56 -0.74
C ARG A 157 18.53 8.72 -1.69
N ALA A 158 18.80 9.94 -2.19
CA ALA A 158 20.02 10.25 -2.91
C ALA A 158 21.26 10.11 -2.00
N LYS A 159 21.23 10.65 -0.76
CA LYS A 159 22.32 10.46 0.22
C LYS A 159 22.58 8.98 0.53
N VAL A 160 21.53 8.15 0.66
CA VAL A 160 21.69 6.68 0.79
C VAL A 160 22.37 6.05 -0.44
N PHE A 161 21.98 6.43 -1.64
CA PHE A 161 22.57 5.90 -2.88
C PHE A 161 24.06 6.26 -2.99
N LEU A 162 24.42 7.51 -2.69
CA LEU A 162 25.82 7.96 -2.68
C LEU A 162 26.63 7.22 -1.61
N LYS A 163 26.16 7.19 -0.36
CA LYS A 163 26.85 6.49 0.75
C LYS A 163 27.05 5.01 0.46
N TYR A 164 26.06 4.37 -0.17
CA TYR A 164 26.13 2.98 -0.60
C TYR A 164 27.28 2.72 -1.58
N LEU A 165 27.44 3.57 -2.61
CA LEU A 165 28.53 3.43 -3.57
C LEU A 165 29.89 3.77 -2.96
N MET A 166 29.96 4.82 -2.12
CA MET A 166 31.18 5.20 -1.39
C MET A 166 31.72 4.06 -0.53
N PHE A 167 30.88 3.24 0.10
CA PHE A 167 31.35 2.10 0.91
C PHE A 167 32.04 0.98 0.10
N GLY A 168 31.90 0.96 -1.23
CA GLY A 168 32.69 0.10 -2.12
C GLY A 168 33.76 0.84 -2.92
N TRP A 169 34.01 2.11 -2.61
CA TRP A 169 35.14 2.87 -3.13
C TRP A 169 36.30 2.77 -2.15
N THR A 170 37.51 2.55 -2.66
CA THR A 170 38.73 2.37 -1.85
C THR A 170 39.63 3.59 -1.83
N ASP A 171 39.47 4.49 -2.79
CA ASP A 171 40.25 5.73 -2.88
C ASP A 171 39.63 6.83 -2.00
N THR A 172 40.48 7.67 -1.42
CA THR A 172 40.09 8.84 -0.63
C THR A 172 39.62 10.00 -1.51
N THR A 173 39.82 9.94 -2.83
CA THR A 173 39.39 10.93 -3.84
C THR A 173 37.88 10.99 -4.09
N TYR A 174 37.02 10.54 -3.16
CA TYR A 174 35.56 10.46 -3.34
C TYR A 174 34.89 11.76 -3.84
N TRP A 175 35.48 12.92 -3.57
CA TRP A 175 35.06 14.22 -4.12
C TRP A 175 35.04 14.28 -5.65
N ASN A 176 35.77 13.42 -6.37
CA ASN A 176 35.80 13.41 -7.84
C ASN A 176 34.60 12.70 -8.51
N PHE A 177 33.71 12.07 -7.71
CA PHE A 177 32.53 11.31 -8.13
C PHE A 177 32.77 10.07 -9.03
N GLU A 178 34.01 9.60 -9.23
CA GLU A 178 34.29 8.39 -10.04
C GLU A 178 33.58 7.14 -9.49
N PHE A 179 33.35 7.09 -8.18
CA PHE A 179 32.60 6.03 -7.50
C PHE A 179 31.17 5.82 -8.06
N LEU A 180 30.59 6.83 -8.73
CA LEU A 180 29.29 6.69 -9.40
C LEU A 180 29.31 5.63 -10.51
N PHE A 181 30.46 5.38 -11.15
CA PHE A 181 30.61 4.40 -12.22
C PHE A 181 30.88 2.96 -11.72
N ASN A 182 30.59 2.65 -10.45
CA ASN A 182 30.71 1.29 -9.92
C ASN A 182 29.56 0.36 -10.37
N THR A 183 29.63 -0.08 -11.63
CA THR A 183 28.58 -0.90 -12.28
C THR A 183 28.26 -2.21 -11.57
N LEU A 184 29.23 -2.82 -10.89
CA LEU A 184 29.03 -4.02 -10.07
C LEU A 184 28.16 -3.75 -8.85
N LEU A 185 28.41 -2.64 -8.13
CA LEU A 185 27.55 -2.25 -7.03
C LEU A 185 26.16 -1.84 -7.50
N LEU A 186 26.04 -1.02 -8.56
CA LEU A 186 24.73 -0.61 -9.12
C LEU A 186 23.80 -1.81 -9.29
N LYS A 187 24.28 -2.88 -9.94
CA LYS A 187 23.52 -4.13 -10.16
C LYS A 187 23.09 -4.83 -8.87
N SER A 188 23.87 -4.72 -7.80
CA SER A 188 23.56 -5.32 -6.49
C SER A 188 22.72 -4.44 -5.56
N TYR A 189 22.56 -3.14 -5.85
CA TYR A 189 21.88 -2.17 -4.97
C TYR A 189 20.46 -2.61 -4.54
N PRO A 190 19.56 -3.09 -5.42
CA PRO A 190 18.24 -3.56 -4.99
C PRO A 190 18.30 -4.79 -4.09
N ALA A 191 19.30 -5.66 -4.26
CA ALA A 191 19.48 -6.84 -3.42
C ALA A 191 20.02 -6.48 -2.02
N VAL A 192 20.90 -5.48 -1.93
CA VAL A 192 21.36 -4.93 -0.64
C VAL A 192 20.21 -4.25 0.11
N LEU A 193 19.41 -3.42 -0.56
CA LEU A 193 18.21 -2.81 0.03
C LEU A 193 17.17 -3.86 0.48
N ARG A 194 17.05 -4.99 -0.23
CA ARG A 194 16.20 -6.12 0.15
C ARG A 194 16.73 -6.87 1.38
N LYS A 195 18.04 -7.16 1.46
CA LYS A 195 18.64 -7.77 2.67
C LYS A 195 18.55 -6.82 3.89
N ALA A 196 18.52 -5.50 3.67
CA ALA A 196 18.22 -4.50 4.70
C ALA A 196 16.73 -4.38 5.09
N GLY A 197 15.85 -5.28 4.62
CA GLY A 197 14.45 -5.35 5.03
C GLY A 197 13.52 -4.30 4.42
N LEU A 198 13.89 -3.64 3.31
CA LEU A 198 13.00 -2.70 2.64
C LEU A 198 11.94 -3.42 1.78
N ALA A 199 10.69 -2.95 1.88
CA ALA A 199 9.60 -3.44 1.04
C ALA A 199 9.86 -3.12 -0.46
N PRO A 200 9.41 -3.96 -1.42
CA PRO A 200 9.68 -3.76 -2.85
C PRO A 200 9.28 -2.38 -3.41
N THR A 201 8.13 -1.86 -2.99
CA THR A 201 7.66 -0.49 -3.34
C THR A 201 8.59 0.59 -2.82
N THR A 202 9.18 0.38 -1.64
CA THR A 202 10.20 1.28 -1.09
C THR A 202 11.48 1.20 -1.92
N ILE A 203 11.95 0.00 -2.28
CA ILE A 203 13.15 -0.18 -3.12
C ILE A 203 13.01 0.55 -4.46
N ILE A 204 11.83 0.46 -5.10
CA ILE A 204 11.49 1.22 -6.31
C ILE A 204 11.70 2.73 -6.13
N LEU A 205 11.28 3.30 -4.99
CA LEU A 205 11.52 4.73 -4.70
C LEU A 205 13.01 5.06 -4.57
N TYR A 206 13.83 4.20 -3.93
CA TYR A 206 15.27 4.44 -3.80
C TYR A 206 15.99 4.38 -5.16
N VAL A 207 15.67 3.40 -6.01
CA VAL A 207 16.23 3.31 -7.37
C VAL A 207 15.75 4.49 -8.23
N GLY A 208 14.48 4.87 -8.14
CA GLY A 208 13.95 6.05 -8.82
C GLY A 208 14.65 7.35 -8.44
N GLN A 209 14.92 7.58 -7.14
CA GLN A 209 15.65 8.78 -6.70
C GLN A 209 17.13 8.76 -7.07
N ALA A 210 17.76 7.58 -7.16
CA ALA A 210 19.10 7.45 -7.71
C ALA A 210 19.14 7.87 -9.19
N ILE A 211 18.14 7.49 -9.99
CA ILE A 211 18.03 7.92 -11.39
C ILE A 211 17.89 9.44 -11.48
N SER A 212 16.94 10.05 -10.76
CA SER A 212 16.72 11.50 -10.79
C SER A 212 17.95 12.30 -10.32
N PHE A 213 18.68 11.80 -9.32
CA PHE A 213 19.95 12.41 -8.89
C PHE A 213 21.02 12.32 -9.98
N VAL A 214 21.22 11.16 -10.62
CA VAL A 214 22.25 11.00 -11.66
C VAL A 214 21.86 11.75 -12.96
N GLU A 215 20.57 11.93 -13.23
CA GLU A 215 20.06 12.78 -14.32
C GLU A 215 20.36 14.26 -14.08
N TYR A 216 20.14 14.78 -12.86
CA TYR A 216 20.59 16.11 -12.46
C TYR A 216 22.11 16.24 -12.57
N PHE A 217 22.85 15.29 -11.98
CA PHE A 217 24.31 15.24 -12.03
C PHE A 217 24.87 15.28 -13.45
N ARG A 218 24.21 14.62 -14.41
CA ARG A 218 24.59 14.66 -15.82
C ARG A 218 24.44 16.04 -16.45
N ALA A 219 23.46 16.83 -16.01
CA ALA A 219 23.19 18.17 -16.52
C ALA A 219 24.06 19.24 -15.84
N THR A 220 24.39 19.07 -14.56
CA THR A 220 25.15 20.03 -13.75
C THR A 220 26.38 19.40 -13.07
N PRO A 221 27.29 18.72 -13.80
CA PRO A 221 28.40 18.00 -13.19
C PRO A 221 29.33 18.97 -12.42
N PRO A 222 29.79 18.60 -11.21
CA PRO A 222 30.78 19.39 -10.47
C PRO A 222 32.06 19.60 -11.28
N LYS A 223 32.65 20.81 -11.22
CA LYS A 223 33.88 21.17 -11.97
C LYS A 223 35.06 20.21 -11.75
N HIS A 224 35.13 19.63 -10.55
CA HIS A 224 36.18 18.71 -10.11
C HIS A 224 35.86 17.24 -10.38
N SER A 225 34.73 16.94 -11.04
CA SER A 225 34.33 15.57 -11.34
C SER A 225 35.11 14.98 -12.51
N ARG A 226 35.43 13.68 -12.40
CA ARG A 226 36.16 12.92 -13.43
C ARG A 226 35.28 11.88 -14.15
N ILE A 227 34.03 11.68 -13.73
CA ILE A 227 33.13 10.77 -14.45
C ILE A 227 32.68 11.43 -15.77
N THR A 228 32.89 10.72 -16.88
CA THR A 228 32.54 11.19 -18.22
C THR A 228 31.04 11.13 -18.46
N GLY A 229 30.52 11.99 -19.36
CA GLY A 229 29.11 11.97 -19.75
C GLY A 229 28.64 10.60 -20.28
N GLY A 230 29.53 9.86 -20.96
CA GLY A 230 29.26 8.49 -21.43
C GLY A 230 29.11 7.49 -20.28
N GLN A 231 29.99 7.53 -19.28
CA GLN A 231 29.84 6.71 -18.06
C GLN A 231 28.53 7.03 -17.34
N THR A 232 28.16 8.30 -17.20
CA THR A 232 26.90 8.73 -16.57
C THR A 232 25.67 8.20 -17.31
N VAL A 233 25.68 8.16 -18.65
CA VAL A 233 24.63 7.52 -19.46
C VAL A 233 24.52 6.01 -19.17
N VAL A 234 25.65 5.31 -19.01
CA VAL A 234 25.67 3.88 -18.63
C VAL A 234 25.09 3.66 -17.22
N VAL A 235 25.43 4.51 -16.25
CA VAL A 235 24.86 4.47 -14.89
C VAL A 235 23.33 4.61 -14.93
N ILE A 236 22.82 5.61 -15.65
CA ILE A 236 21.38 5.84 -15.82
C ILE A 236 20.71 4.63 -16.50
N ARG A 237 21.33 4.05 -17.53
CA ARG A 237 20.81 2.87 -18.24
C ARG A 237 20.68 1.65 -17.32
N GLU A 238 21.71 1.35 -16.52
CA GLU A 238 21.68 0.23 -15.57
C GLU A 238 20.64 0.46 -14.46
N LEU A 239 20.56 1.66 -13.89
CA LEU A 239 19.54 1.99 -12.89
C LEU A 239 18.10 1.89 -13.45
N ARG A 240 17.85 2.40 -14.68
CA ARG A 240 16.55 2.29 -15.35
C ARG A 240 16.18 0.83 -15.65
N LYS A 241 17.14 -0.03 -16.00
CA LYS A 241 16.93 -1.48 -16.15
C LYS A 241 16.48 -2.11 -14.83
N LEU A 242 17.19 -1.85 -13.74
CA LEU A 242 16.83 -2.35 -12.40
C LEU A 242 15.44 -1.88 -11.96
N LEU A 243 15.08 -0.62 -12.26
CA LEU A 243 13.74 -0.09 -12.00
C LEU A 243 12.65 -0.85 -12.78
N LYS A 244 12.89 -1.16 -14.06
CA LYS A 244 11.95 -1.95 -14.89
C LYS A 244 11.75 -3.36 -14.33
N ASP A 245 12.83 -4.04 -13.95
CA ASP A 245 12.78 -5.39 -13.39
C ASP A 245 12.07 -5.45 -12.02
N LEU A 246 12.29 -4.45 -11.17
CA LEU A 246 11.56 -4.28 -9.90
C LEU A 246 10.06 -4.06 -10.13
N ASN A 247 9.70 -3.18 -11.06
CA ASN A 247 8.29 -2.91 -11.39
C ASN A 247 7.58 -4.17 -11.91
N ARG A 248 8.21 -4.95 -12.82
CA ARG A 248 7.66 -6.23 -13.30
C ARG A 248 7.39 -7.20 -12.14
N THR A 249 8.31 -7.28 -11.19
CA THR A 249 8.19 -8.16 -10.00
C THR A 249 7.04 -7.72 -9.08
N VAL A 250 6.89 -6.41 -8.84
CA VAL A 250 5.80 -5.88 -8.00
C VAL A 250 4.44 -6.05 -8.66
N LEU A 251 4.33 -5.85 -9.97
CA LEU A 251 3.09 -6.07 -10.72
C LEU A 251 2.66 -7.55 -10.66
N GLY A 252 3.58 -8.50 -10.83
CA GLY A 252 3.31 -9.93 -10.67
C GLY A 252 2.81 -10.27 -9.26
N HIS A 253 3.46 -9.75 -8.21
CA HIS A 253 3.00 -9.94 -6.83
C HIS A 253 1.63 -9.30 -6.58
N GLN A 254 1.37 -8.10 -7.11
CA GLN A 254 0.06 -7.43 -6.99
C GLN A 254 -1.06 -8.23 -7.69
N ALA A 255 -0.79 -8.82 -8.86
CA ALA A 255 -1.72 -9.70 -9.56
C ALA A 255 -2.04 -10.95 -8.72
N MET A 256 -1.02 -11.63 -8.19
CA MET A 256 -1.18 -12.78 -7.28
C MET A 256 -1.97 -12.41 -6.03
N VAL A 257 -1.67 -11.26 -5.39
CA VAL A 257 -2.40 -10.78 -4.20
C VAL A 257 -3.84 -10.43 -4.53
N LYS A 258 -4.12 -9.84 -5.71
CA LYS A 258 -5.49 -9.57 -6.17
C LYS A 258 -6.25 -10.88 -6.39
N GLN A 259 -5.65 -11.88 -7.02
CA GLN A 259 -6.25 -13.21 -7.21
C GLN A 259 -6.50 -13.92 -5.87
N ALA A 260 -5.52 -13.92 -4.96
CA ALA A 260 -5.65 -14.53 -3.63
C ALA A 260 -6.71 -13.84 -2.75
N LYS A 261 -6.86 -12.51 -2.87
CA LYS A 261 -7.97 -11.77 -2.25
C LYS A 261 -9.30 -12.10 -2.92
N GLY A 262 -9.34 -12.23 -4.25
CA GLY A 262 -10.51 -12.64 -5.03
C GLY A 262 -11.07 -13.99 -4.57
N LYS A 263 -10.20 -14.98 -4.35
CA LYS A 263 -10.55 -16.30 -3.78
C LYS A 263 -11.10 -16.24 -2.34
N ARG A 264 -11.03 -15.10 -1.65
CA ARG A 264 -11.56 -14.87 -0.30
C ARG A 264 -12.77 -13.94 -0.28
N LEU A 265 -13.31 -13.57 -1.44
CA LEU A 265 -14.56 -12.82 -1.53
C LEU A 265 -15.74 -13.77 -1.27
N VAL A 266 -16.77 -13.25 -0.61
CA VAL A 266 -18.05 -13.95 -0.47
C VAL A 266 -18.72 -14.02 -1.86
N PRO A 267 -19.25 -15.19 -2.28
CA PRO A 267 -19.97 -15.33 -3.54
C PRO A 267 -21.13 -14.33 -3.67
N ARG A 268 -21.46 -13.92 -4.90
CA ARG A 268 -22.56 -12.97 -5.16
C ARG A 268 -23.90 -13.54 -4.68
N GLU A 269 -24.06 -14.85 -4.81
CA GLU A 269 -25.24 -15.63 -4.47
C GLU A 269 -25.46 -15.64 -2.96
N ASP A 270 -24.38 -15.74 -2.18
CA ASP A 270 -24.43 -15.71 -0.71
C ASP A 270 -24.66 -14.29 -0.18
N LEU A 271 -24.10 -13.26 -0.84
CA LEU A 271 -24.40 -11.86 -0.54
C LEU A 271 -25.88 -11.54 -0.83
N ALA A 272 -26.41 -11.96 -1.98
CA ALA A 272 -27.83 -11.81 -2.32
C ALA A 272 -28.75 -12.55 -1.34
N ARG A 273 -28.38 -13.77 -0.94
CA ARG A 273 -29.09 -14.55 0.09
C ARG A 273 -29.08 -13.83 1.44
N CYS A 274 -27.95 -13.26 1.84
CA CYS A 274 -27.82 -12.48 3.07
C CYS A 274 -28.72 -11.24 3.04
N GLN A 275 -28.73 -10.49 1.93
CA GLN A 275 -29.60 -9.33 1.72
C GLN A 275 -31.08 -9.71 1.84
N ALA A 276 -31.51 -10.76 1.12
CA ALA A 276 -32.90 -11.22 1.13
C ALA A 276 -33.37 -11.70 2.52
N LEU A 277 -32.56 -12.52 3.20
CA LEU A 277 -32.87 -13.02 4.55
C LEU A 277 -32.92 -11.90 5.59
N ALA A 278 -32.06 -10.88 5.47
CA ALA A 278 -32.08 -9.75 6.37
C ALA A 278 -33.32 -8.85 6.13
N ARG A 279 -33.61 -8.47 4.87
CA ARG A 279 -34.83 -7.74 4.50
C ARG A 279 -36.09 -8.42 5.03
N ALA A 280 -36.23 -9.73 4.81
CA ALA A 280 -37.36 -10.53 5.30
C ALA A 280 -37.50 -10.59 6.84
N LYS A 281 -36.45 -10.27 7.60
CA LYS A 281 -36.47 -10.24 9.08
C LYS A 281 -36.58 -8.85 9.68
N MET A 282 -36.38 -7.77 8.93
CA MET A 282 -36.40 -6.40 9.45
C MET A 282 -37.73 -6.03 10.09
N ALA A 283 -38.85 -6.30 9.40
CA ALA A 283 -40.19 -5.97 9.88
C ALA A 283 -40.53 -6.68 11.21
N SER A 284 -40.38 -8.01 11.26
CA SER A 284 -40.68 -8.80 12.47
C SER A 284 -39.78 -8.40 13.65
N LEU A 285 -38.50 -8.07 13.40
CA LEU A 285 -37.60 -7.63 14.47
C LEU A 285 -37.98 -6.25 15.02
N LEU A 286 -38.53 -5.34 14.21
CA LEU A 286 -39.03 -4.06 14.69
C LEU A 286 -40.30 -4.24 15.55
N GLU A 287 -41.19 -5.17 15.16
CA GLU A 287 -42.32 -5.56 16.01
C GLU A 287 -41.88 -6.20 17.33
N ASP A 288 -40.88 -7.09 17.31
CA ASP A 288 -40.31 -7.70 18.52
C ASP A 288 -39.74 -6.61 19.46
N ILE A 289 -39.06 -5.58 18.92
CA ILE A 289 -38.54 -4.45 19.70
C ILE A 289 -39.68 -3.59 20.26
N GLU A 290 -40.78 -3.42 19.53
CA GLU A 290 -41.95 -2.65 20.00
C GLU A 290 -42.72 -3.37 21.11
N LYS A 291 -42.84 -4.70 21.03
CA LYS A 291 -43.51 -5.55 22.02
C LYS A 291 -42.63 -5.83 23.26
N ALA A 292 -41.31 -5.76 23.13
CA ALA A 292 -40.38 -6.02 24.22
C ALA A 292 -40.35 -4.88 25.26
N PRO A 293 -40.00 -5.17 26.53
CA PRO A 293 -39.71 -4.13 27.53
C PRO A 293 -38.65 -3.16 26.98
N PRO A 294 -38.79 -1.83 27.19
CA PRO A 294 -37.96 -0.85 26.50
C PRO A 294 -36.46 -1.17 26.56
N ARG A 295 -35.95 -1.55 27.74
CA ARG A 295 -34.52 -1.82 27.98
C ARG A 295 -34.05 -3.24 27.65
N ASP A 296 -34.85 -4.13 27.06
CA ASP A 296 -34.38 -5.46 26.66
C ASP A 296 -33.31 -5.35 25.55
N PRO A 297 -32.05 -5.77 25.79
CA PRO A 297 -31.00 -5.72 24.80
C PRO A 297 -31.14 -6.78 23.69
N LYS A 298 -31.88 -7.88 23.93
CA LYS A 298 -31.90 -9.07 23.06
C LYS A 298 -32.51 -8.83 21.67
N PRO A 299 -33.72 -8.26 21.51
CA PRO A 299 -34.27 -7.97 20.19
C PRO A 299 -33.52 -6.82 19.51
N ARG A 300 -32.98 -5.88 20.31
CA ARG A 300 -32.16 -4.74 19.86
C ARG A 300 -30.85 -5.19 19.18
N TYR A 301 -30.10 -6.09 19.82
CA TYR A 301 -28.88 -6.66 19.22
C TYR A 301 -29.18 -7.53 18.01
N ARG A 302 -30.31 -8.25 17.99
CA ARG A 302 -30.75 -9.02 16.81
C ARG A 302 -31.00 -8.11 15.61
N PHE A 303 -31.81 -7.06 15.77
CA PHE A 303 -32.04 -6.05 14.72
C PHE A 303 -30.73 -5.44 14.23
N PHE A 304 -29.86 -5.00 15.13
CA PHE A 304 -28.58 -4.41 14.77
C PHE A 304 -27.67 -5.40 14.01
N GLY A 305 -27.64 -6.68 14.41
CA GLY A 305 -26.88 -7.72 13.72
C GLY A 305 -27.35 -7.95 12.28
N TYR A 306 -28.67 -8.06 12.05
CA TYR A 306 -29.21 -8.19 10.70
C TYR A 306 -29.02 -6.92 9.86
N LEU A 307 -29.18 -5.73 10.44
CA LEU A 307 -28.94 -4.46 9.75
C LEU A 307 -27.47 -4.28 9.37
N ALA A 308 -26.54 -4.64 10.27
CA ALA A 308 -25.11 -4.61 10.00
C ALA A 308 -24.71 -5.62 8.90
N ALA A 309 -25.29 -6.82 8.92
CA ALA A 309 -25.09 -7.82 7.86
C ALA A 309 -25.61 -7.32 6.50
N TYR A 310 -26.83 -6.76 6.47
CA TYR A 310 -27.45 -6.18 5.28
C TYR A 310 -26.58 -5.08 4.64
N LEU A 311 -26.21 -4.07 5.43
CA LEU A 311 -25.38 -2.96 4.96
C LEU A 311 -23.97 -3.43 4.55
N SER A 312 -23.39 -4.41 5.26
CA SER A 312 -22.10 -4.99 4.85
C SER A 312 -22.20 -5.73 3.51
N ALA A 313 -23.32 -6.41 3.25
CA ALA A 313 -23.56 -7.17 2.02
C ALA A 313 -23.86 -6.29 0.80
N ILE A 314 -24.31 -5.04 0.99
CA ILE A 314 -24.57 -4.08 -0.10
C ILE A 314 -23.32 -3.25 -0.39
N TYR A 315 -22.71 -2.65 0.65
CA TYR A 315 -21.62 -1.67 0.47
C TYR A 315 -20.21 -2.30 0.52
N GLY A 316 -20.10 -3.61 0.77
CA GLY A 316 -18.82 -4.33 0.84
C GLY A 316 -17.85 -3.80 1.91
N HIS A 317 -18.35 -3.05 2.88
CA HIS A 317 -17.56 -2.37 3.89
C HIS A 317 -17.32 -3.25 5.12
N ARG A 318 -16.12 -3.14 5.71
CA ARG A 318 -15.83 -3.71 7.04
C ARG A 318 -16.65 -2.96 8.09
N MET A 319 -17.22 -3.66 9.08
CA MET A 319 -18.02 -3.05 10.16
C MET A 319 -17.34 -1.86 10.85
N GLY A 320 -16.01 -1.85 10.98
CA GLY A 320 -15.26 -0.72 11.55
C GLY A 320 -15.44 0.62 10.81
N VAL A 321 -15.97 0.63 9.57
CA VAL A 321 -16.38 1.84 8.86
C VAL A 321 -17.66 2.46 9.45
N MET A 322 -18.54 1.65 10.05
CA MET A 322 -19.71 2.09 10.79
C MET A 322 -19.34 2.63 12.18
N GLU A 323 -18.25 2.14 12.78
CA GLU A 323 -17.77 2.59 14.11
C GLU A 323 -16.84 3.81 14.05
N HIS A 324 -15.94 3.92 13.06
CA HIS A 324 -14.87 4.94 13.05
C HIS A 324 -15.14 6.19 12.20
N LYS A 325 -16.32 6.34 11.58
CA LYS A 325 -16.63 7.49 10.70
C LYS A 325 -17.03 8.79 11.40
N THR A 326 -16.86 8.88 12.72
CA THR A 326 -16.98 10.14 13.49
C THR A 326 -15.72 11.01 13.46
N VAL A 327 -14.63 10.56 12.81
CA VAL A 327 -13.41 11.36 12.67
C VAL A 327 -13.60 12.49 11.64
N ARG A 328 -13.65 13.73 12.15
CA ARG A 328 -13.79 15.05 11.50
C ARG A 328 -12.96 15.35 10.22
N LYS A 329 -12.12 14.42 9.77
CA LYS A 329 -11.25 14.50 8.57
C LYS A 329 -11.81 13.76 7.35
N PHE A 330 -12.85 12.95 7.52
CA PHE A 330 -13.54 12.29 6.42
C PHE A 330 -15.00 12.76 6.45
N GLY A 331 -15.51 13.24 5.31
CA GLY A 331 -16.86 13.80 5.22
C GLY A 331 -17.95 12.79 5.56
N THR A 332 -19.16 13.30 5.81
CA THR A 332 -20.35 12.51 6.12
C THR A 332 -20.54 11.40 5.09
N ALA A 333 -20.49 10.15 5.53
CA ALA A 333 -20.72 9.04 4.61
C ALA A 333 -22.22 8.96 4.29
N GLN A 334 -22.56 9.33 3.07
CA GLN A 334 -23.88 9.13 2.52
C GLN A 334 -24.07 7.65 2.16
N ILE A 335 -25.22 7.10 2.54
CA ILE A 335 -25.65 5.73 2.27
C ILE A 335 -26.99 5.88 1.55
N TYR A 336 -27.11 5.32 0.35
CA TYR A 336 -28.31 5.43 -0.47
C TYR A 336 -29.27 4.31 -0.07
N LEU A 337 -30.19 4.63 0.85
CA LEU A 337 -31.21 3.70 1.31
C LEU A 337 -32.46 3.78 0.42
N GLU A 338 -33.05 2.63 0.13
CA GLU A 338 -34.40 2.55 -0.45
C GLU A 338 -35.45 3.05 0.57
N ALA A 339 -36.65 3.40 0.09
CA ALA A 339 -37.72 3.94 0.94
C ALA A 339 -38.09 3.00 2.11
N GLU A 340 -38.10 1.69 1.86
CA GLU A 340 -38.33 0.65 2.86
C GLU A 340 -37.22 0.62 3.94
N GLU A 341 -35.97 0.63 3.50
CA GLU A 341 -34.77 0.57 4.35
C GLU A 341 -34.66 1.81 5.25
N TYR A 342 -34.92 2.98 4.67
CA TYR A 342 -35.03 4.24 5.40
C TYR A 342 -36.19 4.20 6.43
N GLY A 343 -37.31 3.55 6.06
CA GLY A 343 -38.42 3.25 6.95
C GLY A 343 -37.99 2.45 8.19
N TRP A 344 -37.22 1.38 8.00
CA TRP A 344 -36.68 0.59 9.13
C TRP A 344 -35.80 1.45 10.06
N CYS A 345 -34.91 2.26 9.49
CA CYS A 345 -34.06 3.16 10.26
C CYS A 345 -34.87 4.20 11.06
N ARG A 346 -35.93 4.77 10.45
CA ARG A 346 -36.83 5.72 11.12
C ARG A 346 -37.61 5.08 12.27
N THR A 347 -38.15 3.88 12.07
CA THR A 347 -38.85 3.12 13.12
C THR A 347 -37.91 2.72 14.25
N TRP A 348 -36.70 2.24 13.94
CA TRP A 348 -35.67 1.94 14.94
C TRP A 348 -35.30 3.16 15.80
N LEU A 349 -35.09 4.32 15.19
CA LEU A 349 -34.78 5.56 15.92
C LEU A 349 -35.92 5.96 16.88
N ARG A 350 -37.19 5.81 16.45
CA ARG A 350 -38.37 6.03 17.29
C ARG A 350 -38.40 5.07 18.49
N LEU A 351 -38.18 3.77 18.27
CA LEU A 351 -38.17 2.75 19.32
C LEU A 351 -36.95 2.88 20.26
N ARG A 352 -35.83 3.43 19.78
CA ARG A 352 -34.67 3.78 20.61
C ARG A 352 -34.92 5.01 21.48
N ALA A 353 -35.70 5.99 21.02
CA ALA A 353 -36.05 7.15 21.85
C ALA A 353 -36.80 6.74 23.13
N ARG A 354 -37.66 5.71 23.06
CA ARG A 354 -38.36 5.11 24.23
C ARG A 354 -37.44 4.56 25.35
N THR A 355 -36.13 4.49 25.14
CA THR A 355 -35.16 4.01 26.15
C THR A 355 -34.29 5.07 26.80
N VAL A 356 -34.25 6.28 26.24
CA VAL A 356 -33.48 7.37 26.84
C VAL A 356 -34.27 7.88 28.04
N PRO A 357 -33.68 7.97 29.25
CA PRO A 357 -34.35 8.64 30.35
C PRO A 357 -34.64 10.08 29.94
N THR A 358 -35.90 10.48 30.00
CA THR A 358 -36.24 11.91 30.13
C THR A 358 -35.79 12.33 31.52
N ASN A 359 -34.70 13.08 31.61
CA ASN A 359 -34.34 13.79 32.83
C ASN A 359 -35.41 14.86 33.06
N GLY A 360 -36.37 14.54 33.92
CA GLY A 360 -37.33 15.49 34.52
C GLY A 360 -36.89 15.82 35.93
#